data_AF-A0A075QUW4-F1
#
_entry.id   AF-A0A075QUW4-F1
#
_cell.length_a   1.000
_cell.length_b   1.000
_cell.length_c   1.000
_cell.angle_alpha   90.00
_cell.angle_beta   90.00
_cell.angle_gamma   90.00
#
_symmetry.space_group_name_H-M   'P 1'
#
loop_
_entity.id
_entity.type
_entity.pdbx_description
1 polymer ?
#
loop_
_entity_poly.entity_id
_entity_poly.type
_entity_poly.pdbx_seq_one_letter_code
_entity_poly.pdbx_strand_id
1 'polypeptide(L)'
;MKMMVIFLLSVLLIFGFVAFASKPSPVYGGLSLVVSGGLGCAIVVSLEDVFLGLIVFLIYLGGMLVVFGYTAAMATEEYPESWVGNMVALSMLLFTLFVELVWYLMFDEVEVSMVVELFDVIGNSCVGQDYSGVSLLYGCGGWALVLLGWVLFVTIYVVLEVVRSRG
;
A
#
# COMPACT_ATOMS: atom_id res chain seq x y z
N MET A 1 2.59 -5.82 -22.95
CA MET A 1 2.73 -4.46 -22.39
C MET A 1 2.19 -4.36 -20.97
N LYS A 2 0.92 -4.71 -20.68
CA LYS A 2 0.36 -4.69 -19.30
C LYS A 2 1.25 -5.38 -18.26
N MET A 3 1.72 -6.60 -18.54
CA MET A 3 2.61 -7.37 -17.62
C MET A 3 3.94 -6.66 -17.31
N MET A 4 4.57 -6.03 -18.31
CA MET A 4 5.81 -5.28 -18.13
C MET A 4 5.58 -4.03 -17.26
N VAL A 5 4.42 -3.38 -17.43
CA VAL A 5 4.04 -2.24 -16.59
C VAL A 5 3.79 -2.67 -15.15
N ILE A 6 3.09 -3.79 -14.92
CA ILE A 6 2.86 -4.35 -13.58
C ILE A 6 4.19 -4.70 -12.90
N PHE A 7 5.11 -5.33 -13.64
CA PHE A 7 6.44 -5.66 -13.14
C PHE A 7 7.25 -4.41 -12.76
N LEU A 8 7.22 -3.37 -13.60
CA LEU A 8 7.91 -2.12 -13.28
C LEU A 8 7.30 -1.46 -12.05
N LEU A 9 5.96 -1.41 -11.96
CA LEU A 9 5.25 -0.87 -10.81
C LEU A 9 5.55 -1.66 -9.52
N SER A 10 5.69 -2.98 -9.58
CA SER A 10 6.02 -3.79 -8.40
C SER A 10 7.44 -3.53 -7.90
N VAL A 11 8.42 -3.37 -8.81
CA VAL A 11 9.79 -2.96 -8.45
C VAL A 11 9.78 -1.58 -7.79
N LEU A 12 9.08 -0.60 -8.37
CA LEU A 12 8.95 0.73 -7.77
C LEU A 12 8.25 0.70 -6.39
N LEU A 13 7.29 -0.20 -6.21
CA LEU A 13 6.61 -0.40 -4.94
C LEU A 13 7.56 -0.96 -3.87
N ILE A 14 8.42 -1.93 -4.21
CA ILE A 14 9.43 -2.47 -3.29
C ILE A 14 10.39 -1.35 -2.88
N PHE A 15 10.89 -0.58 -3.84
CA PHE A 15 11.73 0.58 -3.57
C PHE A 15 11.06 1.58 -2.62
N GLY A 16 9.77 1.87 -2.83
CA GLY A 16 8.96 2.74 -1.97
C GLY A 16 8.76 2.21 -0.54
N PHE A 17 8.66 0.90 -0.35
CA PHE A 17 8.58 0.30 0.99
C PHE A 17 9.92 0.27 1.72
N VAL A 18 11.02 -0.02 1.01
CA VAL A 18 12.37 0.03 1.59
C VAL A 18 12.70 1.44 2.06
N ALA A 19 12.36 2.42 1.23
CA ALA A 19 12.40 3.84 1.52
C ALA A 19 11.69 4.25 2.83
N PHE A 20 10.55 3.63 3.13
CA PHE A 20 9.86 3.81 4.41
C PHE A 20 10.56 3.04 5.55
N ALA A 21 10.96 1.79 5.29
CA ALA A 21 11.57 0.90 6.27
C ALA A 21 12.97 1.33 6.73
N SER A 22 13.67 2.15 5.95
CA SER A 22 14.99 2.70 6.28
C SER A 22 14.96 3.71 7.44
N LYS A 23 13.76 4.06 7.94
CA LYS A 23 13.52 4.95 9.10
C LYS A 23 14.32 6.26 9.05
N PRO A 24 14.16 7.11 8.02
CA PRO A 24 14.82 8.41 7.98
C PRO A 24 14.13 9.37 8.95
N SER A 25 12.92 9.84 8.66
CA SER A 25 12.07 10.57 9.60
C SER A 25 10.59 10.42 9.19
N PRO A 26 9.63 10.67 10.10
CA PRO A 26 8.21 10.45 9.82
C PRO A 26 7.69 11.22 8.60
N VAL A 27 8.21 12.43 8.33
CA VAL A 27 7.80 13.24 7.17
C VAL A 27 8.22 12.59 5.85
N TYR A 28 9.50 12.20 5.71
CA TYR A 28 9.98 11.53 4.50
C TYR A 28 9.42 10.11 4.36
N GLY A 29 9.18 9.41 5.47
CA GLY A 29 8.49 8.12 5.48
C GLY A 29 7.03 8.25 5.02
N GLY A 30 6.33 9.31 5.41
CA GLY A 30 4.99 9.60 4.91
C GLY A 30 4.96 9.81 3.40
N LEU A 31 5.92 10.57 2.86
CA LEU A 31 6.05 10.78 1.42
C LEU A 31 6.29 9.48 0.65
N SER A 32 7.17 8.59 1.14
CA SER A 32 7.38 7.29 0.48
C SER A 32 6.17 6.36 0.59
N LEU A 33 5.41 6.42 1.69
CA LEU A 33 4.14 5.70 1.81
C LEU A 33 3.05 6.21 0.86
N VAL A 34 3.00 7.52 0.59
CA VAL A 34 2.08 8.08 -0.40
C VAL A 34 2.42 7.57 -1.81
N VAL A 35 3.70 7.60 -2.18
CA VAL A 35 4.16 7.13 -3.50
C VAL A 35 3.93 5.62 -3.65
N SER A 36 4.33 4.81 -2.67
CA SER A 36 4.13 3.35 -2.70
C SER A 36 2.65 2.96 -2.67
N GLY A 37 1.82 3.66 -1.90
CA GLY A 37 0.37 3.45 -1.90
C GLY A 37 -0.27 3.77 -3.26
N GLY A 38 0.16 4.86 -3.91
CA GLY A 38 -0.28 5.21 -5.26
C GLY A 38 0.13 4.17 -6.31
N LEU A 39 1.37 3.69 -6.25
CA LEU A 39 1.86 2.62 -7.11
C LEU A 39 1.11 1.30 -6.87
N GLY A 40 0.83 0.96 -5.61
CA GLY A 40 0.02 -0.21 -5.25
C GLY A 40 -1.39 -0.13 -5.83
N CYS A 41 -2.04 1.04 -5.75
CA CYS A 41 -3.34 1.25 -6.37
C CYS A 41 -3.28 1.10 -7.89
N ALA A 42 -2.21 1.60 -8.53
CA ALA A 42 -2.01 1.45 -9.97
C ALA A 42 -1.85 -0.02 -10.39
N ILE A 43 -1.18 -0.84 -9.58
CA ILE A 43 -1.06 -2.29 -9.80
C ILE A 43 -2.46 -2.93 -9.76
N VAL A 44 -3.23 -2.69 -8.71
CA VAL A 44 -4.58 -3.28 -8.56
C VAL A 44 -5.50 -2.88 -9.73
N VAL A 45 -5.50 -1.60 -10.13
CA VAL A 45 -6.27 -1.14 -11.29
C VAL A 45 -5.80 -1.79 -12.59
N SER A 46 -4.50 -2.06 -12.74
CA SER A 46 -3.97 -2.73 -13.93
C SER A 46 -4.31 -4.23 -14.02
N LEU A 47 -4.72 -4.83 -12.89
CA LEU A 47 -5.29 -6.18 -12.81
C LEU A 47 -6.81 -6.21 -13.06
N GLU A 48 -7.38 -5.09 -13.53
CA GLU A 48 -8.81 -4.93 -13.86
C GLU A 48 -9.72 -4.79 -12.62
N ASP A 49 -9.14 -4.76 -11.41
CA ASP A 49 -9.85 -4.60 -10.14
C ASP A 49 -10.05 -3.11 -9.76
N VAL A 50 -10.79 -2.35 -10.56
CA VAL A 50 -10.88 -0.89 -10.43
C VAL A 50 -11.51 -0.44 -9.10
N PHE A 51 -12.55 -1.14 -8.64
CA PHE A 51 -13.26 -0.73 -7.43
C PHE A 51 -12.37 -0.88 -6.18
N LEU A 52 -11.66 -2.01 -6.10
CA LEU A 52 -10.79 -2.31 -4.97
C LEU A 52 -9.60 -1.34 -4.95
N GLY A 53 -9.02 -1.04 -6.12
CA GLY A 53 -7.97 -0.04 -6.25
C GLY A 53 -8.41 1.36 -5.76
N LEU A 54 -9.62 1.79 -6.10
CA LEU A 54 -10.17 3.08 -5.65
C LEU A 54 -10.45 3.11 -4.14
N ILE A 55 -10.95 2.02 -3.55
CA ILE A 55 -11.13 1.94 -2.09
C ILE A 55 -9.80 2.08 -1.36
N VAL A 56 -8.76 1.36 -1.81
CA VAL A 56 -7.42 1.46 -1.21
C VAL A 56 -6.90 2.88 -1.35
N PHE A 57 -7.04 3.50 -2.53
CA PHE A 57 -6.66 4.89 -2.74
C PHE A 57 -7.35 5.84 -1.74
N LEU A 58 -8.67 5.73 -1.58
CA LEU A 58 -9.44 6.61 -0.71
C LEU A 58 -9.16 6.37 0.78
N ILE A 59 -9.19 5.12 1.25
CA ILE A 59 -9.05 4.80 2.68
C ILE A 59 -7.60 4.94 3.13
N TYR A 60 -6.64 4.45 2.33
CA TYR A 60 -5.23 4.47 2.69
C TYR A 60 -4.63 5.86 2.48
N LEU A 61 -4.62 6.38 1.24
CA LEU A 61 -4.00 7.68 0.96
C LEU A 61 -4.85 8.84 1.51
N GLY A 62 -6.17 8.79 1.32
CA GLY A 62 -7.07 9.86 1.76
C GLY A 62 -7.39 9.84 3.26
N GLY A 63 -7.41 8.66 3.89
CA GLY A 63 -7.73 8.52 5.31
C GLY A 63 -6.49 8.40 6.19
N MET A 64 -5.87 7.22 6.17
CA MET A 64 -4.81 6.85 7.12
C MET A 64 -3.55 7.70 6.96
N LEU A 65 -3.12 7.98 5.73
CA LEU A 65 -1.92 8.79 5.52
C LEU A 65 -2.10 10.27 5.89
N VAL A 66 -3.31 10.81 5.79
CA VAL A 66 -3.60 12.19 6.23
C VAL A 66 -3.47 12.30 7.75
N VAL A 67 -4.04 11.33 8.49
CA VAL A 67 -3.90 11.26 9.95
C VAL A 67 -2.43 11.03 10.34
N PHE A 68 -1.71 10.16 9.62
CA PHE A 68 -0.28 9.98 9.81
C PHE A 68 0.49 11.30 9.62
N GLY A 69 0.22 12.04 8.55
CA GLY A 69 0.83 13.35 8.30
C GLY A 69 0.55 14.36 9.42
N TYR A 70 -0.68 14.37 9.96
CA TYR A 70 -1.03 15.23 11.11
C TYR A 70 -0.24 14.84 12.37
N THR A 71 -0.13 13.55 12.68
CA THR A 71 0.67 13.09 13.83
C THR A 71 2.17 13.30 13.63
N ALA A 72 2.67 13.15 12.40
CA ALA A 72 4.05 13.43 12.05
C ALA A 72 4.36 14.92 12.23
N ALA A 73 3.42 15.80 11.88
CA ALA A 73 3.53 17.25 12.12
C ALA A 73 3.62 17.60 13.62
N MET A 74 2.96 16.83 14.50
CA MET A 74 3.08 17.00 15.95
C MET A 74 4.39 16.45 16.53
N ALA A 75 5.05 15.55 15.82
CA ALA A 75 6.31 14.91 16.21
C ALA A 75 7.51 15.44 15.41
N THR A 76 7.40 16.61 14.78
CA THR A 76 8.50 17.18 13.99
C THR A 76 9.64 17.63 14.90
N GLU A 77 10.83 17.11 14.62
CA GLU A 77 12.09 17.60 15.18
C GLU A 77 12.60 18.80 14.36
N GLU A 78 13.39 19.70 14.98
CA GLU A 78 13.89 20.94 14.34
C GLU A 78 14.75 20.66 13.07
N TYR A 79 15.42 19.50 13.04
CA TYR A 79 16.24 19.05 11.91
C TYR A 79 15.84 17.65 11.48
N PRO A 80 14.88 17.49 10.55
CA PRO A 80 14.46 16.18 10.10
C PRO A 80 15.60 15.47 9.38
N GLU A 81 15.91 14.23 9.80
CA GLU A 81 16.88 13.40 9.09
C GLU A 81 16.39 13.12 7.66
N SER A 82 17.23 13.51 6.69
CA SER A 82 17.05 13.16 5.29
C SER A 82 17.64 11.78 5.00
N TRP A 83 17.20 11.16 3.91
CA TRP A 83 17.71 9.84 3.51
C TRP A 83 19.21 9.86 3.22
N VAL A 84 19.74 10.99 2.76
CA VAL A 84 21.16 11.18 2.49
C VAL A 84 21.94 11.58 3.75
N GLY A 85 21.29 12.27 4.69
CA GLY A 85 21.90 12.67 5.95
C GLY A 85 22.19 11.50 6.87
N ASN A 86 21.36 10.46 6.84
CA ASN A 86 21.56 9.25 7.63
C ASN A 86 22.29 8.16 6.82
N MET A 87 23.55 7.89 7.17
CA MET A 87 24.37 6.87 6.49
C MET A 87 23.74 5.47 6.56
N VAL A 88 22.99 5.15 7.62
CA VAL A 88 22.30 3.86 7.75
C VAL A 88 21.14 3.79 6.75
N ALA A 89 20.34 4.86 6.64
CA ALA A 89 19.23 4.90 5.70
C ALA A 89 19.70 4.83 4.24
N LEU A 90 20.76 5.57 3.90
CA LEU A 90 21.37 5.55 2.57
C LEU A 90 21.97 4.19 2.23
N SER A 91 22.68 3.56 3.16
CA SER A 91 23.29 2.25 2.91
C SER A 91 22.24 1.15 2.69
N MET A 92 21.14 1.17 3.45
CA MET A 92 20.02 0.25 3.24
C MET A 92 19.37 0.41 1.85
N LEU A 93 19.15 1.65 1.42
CA LEU A 93 18.57 1.93 0.10
C LEU A 93 19.51 1.50 -1.04
N LEU A 94 20.81 1.80 -0.93
CA LEU A 94 21.79 1.36 -1.92
C LEU A 94 21.90 -0.17 -1.97
N PHE A 95 21.85 -0.84 -0.81
CA PHE A 95 21.89 -2.29 -0.75
C PHE A 95 20.69 -2.91 -1.47
N THR A 96 19.48 -2.38 -1.28
CA THR A 96 18.30 -2.90 -1.98
C THR A 96 18.35 -2.65 -3.48
N LEU A 97 18.82 -1.48 -3.92
CA LEU A 97 19.04 -1.24 -5.35
C LEU A 97 20.03 -2.23 -5.95
N PHE A 98 21.10 -2.56 -5.21
CA PHE A 98 22.09 -3.54 -5.65
C PHE A 98 21.48 -4.94 -5.76
N VAL A 99 20.70 -5.37 -4.75
CA VAL A 99 20.03 -6.67 -4.76
C VAL A 99 19.01 -6.77 -5.89
N GLU A 100 18.19 -5.73 -6.11
CA GLU A 100 17.23 -5.69 -7.23
C GLU A 100 17.93 -5.73 -8.59
N LEU A 101 19.04 -5.01 -8.76
CA LEU A 101 19.80 -5.00 -10.00
C LEU A 101 20.46 -6.35 -10.28
N VAL A 102 21.06 -6.98 -9.26
CA VAL A 102 21.58 -8.34 -9.38
C VAL A 102 20.45 -9.30 -9.71
N TRP A 103 19.30 -9.18 -9.06
CA TRP A 103 18.14 -10.02 -9.33
C TRP A 103 17.66 -9.88 -10.78
N TYR A 104 17.57 -8.64 -11.28
CA TYR A 104 17.19 -8.36 -12.67
C TYR A 104 18.19 -8.95 -13.68
N LEU A 105 19.50 -8.84 -13.43
CA LEU A 105 20.53 -9.41 -14.31
C LEU A 105 20.54 -10.95 -14.30
N MET A 106 20.26 -11.57 -13.15
CA MET A 106 20.21 -13.04 -13.01
C MET A 106 18.92 -13.64 -13.59
N PHE A 107 17.89 -12.82 -13.82
CA PHE A 107 16.59 -13.27 -14.31
C PHE A 107 16.52 -13.54 -15.82
N ASP A 108 17.57 -13.22 -16.59
CA ASP A 108 17.58 -13.38 -18.05
C ASP A 108 17.40 -14.85 -18.51
N GLU A 109 17.59 -15.82 -17.58
CA GLU A 109 17.54 -17.27 -17.86
C GLU A 109 16.36 -18.01 -17.19
N VAL A 110 15.54 -17.36 -16.36
CA VAL A 110 14.41 -18.04 -15.70
C VAL A 110 13.16 -17.80 -16.52
N GLU A 111 12.78 -18.81 -17.30
CA GLU A 111 11.53 -18.83 -18.07
C GLU A 111 10.34 -18.42 -17.18
N VAL A 112 9.76 -17.27 -17.50
CA VAL A 112 8.54 -16.70 -16.89
C VAL A 112 7.32 -17.49 -17.39
N SER A 113 7.39 -18.82 -17.37
CA SER A 113 6.28 -19.71 -17.74
C SER A 113 5.27 -19.88 -16.59
N MET A 114 5.67 -19.57 -15.36
CA MET A 114 4.87 -19.86 -14.14
C MET A 114 3.84 -18.78 -13.76
N VAL A 115 3.77 -17.63 -14.46
CA VAL A 115 2.88 -16.51 -14.06
C VAL A 115 1.72 -16.27 -15.03
N VAL A 116 1.85 -16.69 -16.29
CA VAL A 116 0.79 -16.49 -17.29
C VAL A 116 -0.41 -17.42 -17.06
N GLU A 117 -0.21 -18.59 -16.43
CA GLU A 117 -1.27 -19.57 -16.17
C GLU A 117 -2.18 -19.24 -14.98
N LEU A 118 -1.84 -18.24 -14.15
CA LEU A 118 -2.58 -17.88 -12.93
C LEU A 118 -3.62 -16.77 -13.14
N PHE A 119 -3.50 -16.01 -14.24
CA PHE A 119 -4.57 -15.12 -14.67
C PHE A 119 -5.59 -15.95 -15.44
N ASP A 120 -6.46 -16.61 -14.66
CA ASP A 120 -7.62 -17.29 -15.22
C ASP A 120 -8.42 -16.23 -15.99
N VAL A 121 -8.48 -16.39 -17.32
CA VAL A 121 -9.29 -15.57 -18.22
C VAL A 121 -10.74 -15.99 -17.99
N ILE A 122 -11.22 -15.80 -16.76
CA ILE A 122 -12.59 -16.09 -16.39
C ILE A 122 -13.42 -15.09 -17.16
N GLY A 123 -14.22 -15.65 -18.06
CA GLY A 123 -14.83 -14.95 -19.18
C GLY A 123 -15.49 -13.64 -18.82
N ASN A 124 -15.49 -12.75 -19.80
CA ASN A 124 -16.16 -11.46 -19.87
C ASN A 124 -17.65 -11.57 -19.50
N SER A 125 -17.93 -11.65 -18.20
CA SER A 125 -19.26 -11.49 -17.66
C SER A 125 -19.62 -10.01 -17.78
N CYS A 126 -20.86 -9.71 -18.14
CA CYS A 126 -21.31 -8.34 -18.42
C CYS A 126 -21.30 -7.42 -17.19
N VAL A 127 -20.92 -7.94 -16.02
CA VAL A 127 -20.84 -7.26 -14.74
C VAL A 127 -19.41 -7.42 -14.22
N GLY A 128 -18.71 -6.33 -13.97
CA GLY A 128 -17.37 -6.38 -13.38
C GLY A 128 -17.40 -7.16 -12.06
N GLN A 129 -16.52 -8.15 -11.95
CA GLN A 129 -16.49 -9.11 -10.84
C GLN A 129 -16.41 -8.41 -9.47
N ASP A 130 -15.65 -7.32 -9.36
CA ASP A 130 -15.46 -6.55 -8.13
C ASP A 130 -16.76 -6.00 -7.53
N TYR A 131 -17.58 -5.35 -8.36
CA TYR A 131 -18.77 -4.66 -7.89
C TYR A 131 -19.83 -5.66 -7.43
N SER A 132 -19.86 -6.84 -8.07
CA SER A 132 -20.74 -7.94 -7.69
C SER A 132 -20.44 -8.46 -6.27
N GLY A 133 -19.16 -8.62 -5.92
CA GLY A 133 -18.73 -9.07 -4.59
C GLY A 133 -19.18 -8.12 -3.48
N VAL A 134 -19.12 -6.82 -3.73
CA VAL A 134 -19.54 -5.78 -2.76
C VAL A 134 -21.05 -5.82 -2.53
N SER A 135 -21.83 -6.00 -3.60
CA SER A 135 -23.28 -6.15 -3.46
C SER A 135 -23.67 -7.38 -2.63
N LEU A 136 -22.91 -8.48 -2.76
CA LEU A 136 -23.13 -9.70 -1.97
C LEU A 136 -22.83 -9.53 -0.48
N LEU A 137 -21.93 -8.61 -0.10
CA LEU A 137 -21.69 -8.27 1.31
C LEU A 137 -22.96 -7.70 1.97
N TYR A 138 -23.76 -6.91 1.25
CA TYR A 138 -25.02 -6.39 1.78
C TYR A 138 -26.15 -7.42 1.75
N GLY A 139 -26.13 -8.35 0.79
CA GLY A 139 -27.14 -9.40 0.68
C GLY A 139 -26.93 -10.53 1.69
N CYS A 140 -25.79 -11.22 1.62
CA CYS A 140 -25.48 -12.42 2.41
C CYS A 140 -24.57 -12.11 3.63
N GLY A 141 -23.80 -11.03 3.57
CA GLY A 141 -22.80 -10.67 4.58
C GLY A 141 -23.31 -9.87 5.78
N GLY A 142 -24.62 -9.86 6.06
CA GLY A 142 -25.21 -9.02 7.11
C GLY A 142 -24.55 -9.15 8.49
N TRP A 143 -24.25 -10.38 8.93
CA TRP A 143 -23.54 -10.60 10.20
C TRP A 143 -22.12 -10.02 10.20
N ALA A 144 -21.39 -10.12 9.08
CA ALA A 144 -20.07 -9.53 8.95
C ALA A 144 -20.13 -8.00 9.04
N LEU A 145 -21.15 -7.37 8.43
CA LEU A 145 -21.36 -5.91 8.52
C LEU A 145 -21.66 -5.46 9.96
N VAL A 146 -22.49 -6.20 10.69
CA VAL A 146 -22.79 -5.91 12.11
C VAL A 146 -21.53 -5.99 12.97
N LEU A 147 -20.69 -7.02 12.76
CA LEU A 147 -19.43 -7.17 13.49
C LEU A 147 -18.44 -6.05 13.15
N LEU A 148 -18.27 -5.71 11.86
CA LEU A 148 -17.39 -4.62 11.43
C LEU A 148 -17.85 -3.26 12.01
N GLY A 149 -19.15 -2.99 11.98
CA GLY A 149 -19.73 -1.79 12.57
C GLY A 149 -19.52 -1.73 14.08
N TRP A 150 -19.69 -2.87 14.78
CA TRP A 150 -19.44 -2.96 16.21
C TRP A 150 -17.97 -2.71 16.57
N VAL A 151 -17.03 -3.30 15.83
CA VAL A 151 -15.59 -3.07 16.04
C VAL A 151 -15.25 -1.61 15.84
N LEU A 152 -15.74 -0.95 14.78
CA LEU A 152 -15.52 0.48 14.56
C LEU A 152 -16.14 1.38 15.65
N PHE A 153 -17.29 0.99 16.20
CA PHE A 153 -17.89 1.73 17.32
C PHE A 153 -17.04 1.62 18.59
N VAL A 154 -16.58 0.41 18.91
CA VAL A 154 -15.71 0.17 20.07
C VAL A 154 -14.36 0.89 19.91
N THR A 155 -13.77 0.92 18.70
CA THR A 155 -12.50 1.63 18.49
C THR A 155 -12.64 3.13 18.75
N ILE A 156 -13.75 3.77 18.34
CA ILE A 156 -14.00 5.18 18.66
C ILE A 156 -14.07 5.40 20.17
N TYR A 157 -14.79 4.52 20.90
CA TYR A 157 -14.87 4.61 22.35
C TYR A 157 -13.49 4.50 23.02
N VAL A 158 -12.70 3.51 22.61
CA VAL A 158 -11.33 3.31 23.11
C VAL A 158 -10.45 4.54 22.83
N VAL A 159 -10.50 5.08 21.61
CA VAL A 159 -9.72 6.29 21.25
C VAL A 159 -10.14 7.49 22.10
N LEU A 160 -11.44 7.69 22.35
CA LEU A 160 -11.95 8.77 23.20
C LEU A 160 -11.46 8.63 24.65
N GLU A 161 -11.46 7.43 25.21
CA GLU A 161 -10.99 7.18 26.58
C GLU A 161 -9.47 7.39 26.71
N VAL A 162 -8.69 6.94 25.72
CA VAL A 162 -7.23 7.16 25.67
C VAL A 162 -6.88 8.65 25.58
N VAL A 163 -7.58 9.40 24.72
CA VAL A 163 -7.33 10.85 24.60
C VAL A 163 -7.78 11.60 25.85
N ARG A 164 -8.90 11.20 26.48
CA ARG A 164 -9.36 11.79 27.74
C ARG A 164 -8.39 11.60 28.89
N SER A 165 -7.73 10.44 28.99
CA SER A 165 -6.75 10.18 30.06
C SER A 165 -5.49 11.05 29.98
N ARG A 166 -5.27 11.75 28.86
CA ARG A 166 -4.04 12.49 28.59
C ARG A 166 -4.20 14.01 28.79
N GLY A 167 -5.41 14.50 29.04
CA GLY A 167 -5.73 15.90 29.39
C GLY A 167 -6.14 16.02 30.83
#